data_AF-A0A938X618-F1
#
_entry.id   AF-A0A938X618-F1
#
_cell.length_a   1.000
_cell.length_b   1.000
_cell.length_c   1.000
_cell.angle_alpha   90.00
_cell.angle_beta   90.00
_cell.angle_gamma   90.00
#
_symmetry.space_group_name_H-M   'P 1'
#
loop_
_entity.id
_entity.type
_entity.pdbx_description
1 polymer ?
#
loop_
_entity_poly.entity_id
_entity_poly.type
_entity_poly.pdbx_seq_one_letter_code
_entity_poly.pdbx_strand_id
1 'polypeptide(L)'
;MARPKNKDEYRAELAETFAHVLEERGLEWRKEWRGSGGDAPHNGITKACYRGSNAFWLSLISMMKGYTDPRWVTMVQIMDNDGKYHPKQKWHLKAGSKATYVEYWYPYDIPNKKALTWEQYKQEIADGRSDSEFKLSTRYTAVFNACDIEGMPELPAFEETDITQDELIAKLSAGMGVEILTDGGDQAYYSPSQDKIHLPTPGSFTSEYAFNATALHELSHSTGHPSRLNRDMGGFFGTSQYAYEELVAEMCSCFMGVNLDQTASPAHIDNHKAYVQSWIQAIRDKPETLIRAIKDAQSAALFMDWKAGLITDMEYSKGVGSAMEITTRSRDRDAR
;
A
#
# COMPACT_ATOMS: atom_id res chain seq x y z
N MET A 1 15.29 -10.82 -9.17
CA MET A 1 14.24 -11.44 -10.01
C MET A 1 14.56 -11.18 -11.47
N ALA A 2 13.92 -11.89 -12.41
CA ALA A 2 14.04 -11.56 -13.83
C ALA A 2 13.37 -10.20 -14.09
N ARG A 3 13.76 -9.50 -15.17
CA ARG A 3 13.08 -8.26 -15.54
C ARG A 3 11.71 -8.60 -16.13
N PRO A 4 10.59 -8.06 -15.60
CA PRO A 4 9.29 -8.24 -16.22
C PRO A 4 9.27 -7.68 -17.65
N LYS A 5 8.64 -8.38 -18.58
CA LYS A 5 8.52 -7.92 -19.98
C LYS A 5 7.32 -7.01 -20.19
N ASN A 6 6.29 -7.16 -19.36
CA ASN A 6 5.04 -6.41 -19.44
C ASN A 6 4.35 -6.37 -18.06
N LYS A 7 3.23 -5.65 -18.00
CA LYS A 7 2.49 -5.43 -16.74
C LYS A 7 1.88 -6.71 -16.20
N ASP A 8 1.48 -7.63 -17.08
CA ASP A 8 0.78 -8.84 -16.69
C ASP A 8 1.79 -9.79 -16.00
N GLU A 9 3.00 -9.93 -16.54
CA GLU A 9 4.11 -10.65 -15.89
C GLU A 9 4.48 -10.02 -14.54
N TYR A 10 4.59 -8.70 -14.45
CA TYR A 10 4.92 -8.01 -13.19
C TYR A 10 3.86 -8.25 -12.12
N ARG A 11 2.58 -8.12 -12.48
CA ARG A 11 1.46 -8.31 -11.56
C ARG A 11 1.32 -9.75 -11.15
N ALA A 12 1.51 -10.70 -12.07
CA ALA A 12 1.50 -12.13 -11.76
C ALA A 12 2.62 -12.51 -10.79
N GLU A 13 3.83 -11.96 -10.97
CA GLU A 13 4.95 -12.19 -10.03
C GLU A 13 4.64 -11.65 -8.63
N LEU A 14 4.12 -10.42 -8.54
CA LEU A 14 3.71 -9.80 -7.27
C LEU A 14 2.60 -10.62 -6.59
N ALA A 15 1.57 -10.98 -7.36
CA ALA A 15 0.43 -11.76 -6.91
C ALA A 15 0.83 -13.14 -6.40
N GLU A 16 1.63 -13.88 -7.17
CA GLU A 16 2.08 -15.22 -6.77
C GLU A 16 2.98 -15.16 -5.54
N THR A 17 3.88 -14.18 -5.49
CA THR A 17 4.76 -14.01 -4.32
C THR A 17 3.94 -13.69 -3.06
N PHE A 18 2.94 -12.83 -3.16
CA PHE A 18 2.08 -12.52 -2.02
C PHE A 18 1.19 -13.71 -1.64
N ALA A 19 0.61 -14.42 -2.61
CA ALA A 19 -0.14 -15.66 -2.37
C ALA A 19 0.72 -16.70 -1.62
N HIS A 20 1.98 -16.87 -2.03
CA HIS A 20 2.91 -17.78 -1.36
C HIS A 20 3.18 -17.35 0.10
N VAL A 21 3.37 -16.05 0.34
CA VAL A 21 3.53 -15.53 1.71
C VAL A 21 2.27 -15.77 2.56
N LEU A 22 1.09 -15.61 1.98
CA LEU A 22 -0.18 -15.94 2.65
C LEU A 22 -0.32 -17.45 2.93
N GLU A 23 0.18 -18.32 2.06
CA GLU A 23 0.18 -19.78 2.29
C GLU A 23 1.13 -20.17 3.42
N GLU A 24 2.33 -19.60 3.46
CA GLU A 24 3.34 -19.92 4.46
C GLU A 24 3.02 -19.33 5.84
N ARG A 25 2.48 -18.11 5.87
CA ARG A 25 2.32 -17.31 7.10
C ARG A 25 0.87 -17.03 7.48
N GLY A 26 -0.12 -17.35 6.65
CA GLY A 26 -1.51 -16.98 6.89
C GLY A 26 -1.66 -15.46 6.99
N LEU A 27 -2.35 -14.98 8.03
CA LEU A 27 -2.42 -13.56 8.39
C LEU A 27 -1.18 -13.04 9.12
N GLU A 28 -0.21 -13.91 9.44
CA GLU A 28 1.06 -13.51 10.05
C GLU A 28 2.09 -13.00 9.03
N TRP A 29 1.65 -12.59 7.84
CA TRP A 29 2.46 -11.78 6.93
C TRP A 29 2.62 -10.36 7.52
N ARG A 30 3.21 -10.30 8.72
CA ARG A 30 3.28 -9.10 9.54
C ARG A 30 4.18 -8.09 8.88
N LYS A 31 3.77 -6.84 8.95
CA LYS A 31 4.62 -5.70 8.61
C LYS A 31 5.60 -5.48 9.77
N GLU A 32 6.88 -5.81 9.56
CA GLU A 32 7.94 -5.48 10.54
C GLU A 32 8.48 -4.04 10.38
N TRP A 33 7.94 -3.25 9.44
CA TRP A 33 8.33 -1.86 9.20
C TRP A 33 7.18 -0.87 9.49
N ARG A 34 7.46 0.26 10.15
CA ARG A 34 6.45 1.26 10.48
C ARG A 34 5.90 1.93 9.20
N GLY A 35 4.60 2.22 9.22
CA GLY A 35 3.87 2.87 8.14
C GLY A 35 3.72 4.35 8.41
N SER A 36 4.11 5.17 7.44
CA SER A 36 4.25 6.62 7.56
C SER A 36 5.42 7.02 8.47
N GLY A 37 6.34 7.83 7.93
CA GLY A 37 7.67 8.04 8.49
C GLY A 37 8.76 7.32 7.68
N GLY A 38 10.03 7.51 8.04
CA GLY A 38 11.15 7.09 7.19
C GLY A 38 11.49 5.61 7.20
N ASP A 39 10.59 4.77 7.72
CA ASP A 39 10.61 3.31 7.58
C ASP A 39 9.82 2.82 6.35
N ALA A 40 9.06 3.69 5.67
CA ALA A 40 8.44 3.33 4.40
C ALA A 40 9.50 3.20 3.30
N PRO A 41 9.38 2.24 2.35
CA PRO A 41 10.30 2.16 1.22
C PRO A 41 10.39 3.48 0.50
N HIS A 42 11.61 4.01 0.35
CA HIS A 42 11.85 5.31 -0.29
C HIS A 42 13.17 5.34 -1.04
N ASN A 43 13.33 6.30 -1.95
CA ASN A 43 14.57 6.46 -2.67
C ASN A 43 15.68 6.99 -1.74
N GLY A 44 16.82 6.29 -1.68
CA GLY A 44 17.93 6.67 -0.78
C GLY A 44 18.52 8.06 -1.03
N ILE A 45 18.40 8.59 -2.27
CA ILE A 45 18.90 9.91 -2.68
C ILE A 45 17.79 10.96 -2.63
N THR A 46 16.71 10.77 -3.40
CA THR A 46 15.67 11.81 -3.54
C THR A 46 14.71 11.88 -2.37
N LYS A 47 14.77 10.89 -1.46
CA LYS A 47 13.85 10.72 -0.32
C LYS A 47 12.39 10.53 -0.70
N ALA A 48 12.08 10.43 -1.99
CA ALA A 48 10.73 10.17 -2.46
C ALA A 48 10.27 8.77 -2.03
N CYS A 49 9.17 8.69 -1.28
CA CYS A 49 8.56 7.43 -0.89
C CYS A 49 7.92 6.73 -2.10
N TYR A 50 8.08 5.42 -2.17
CA TYR A 50 7.30 4.60 -3.10
C TYR A 50 5.82 4.61 -2.71
N ARG A 51 4.95 4.31 -3.68
CA ARG A 51 3.49 4.31 -3.50
C ARG A 51 2.87 3.09 -4.18
N GLY A 52 1.66 2.75 -3.78
CA GLY A 52 0.83 1.70 -4.36
C GLY A 52 1.54 0.36 -4.38
N SER A 53 1.41 -0.34 -5.50
CA SER A 53 2.03 -1.65 -5.70
C SER A 53 3.54 -1.65 -5.49
N ASN A 54 4.24 -0.55 -5.80
CA ASN A 54 5.69 -0.48 -5.56
C ASN A 54 6.02 -0.43 -4.07
N ALA A 55 5.28 0.36 -3.28
CA ALA A 55 5.50 0.41 -1.84
C ALA A 55 5.27 -0.97 -1.23
N PHE A 56 4.10 -1.57 -1.52
CA PHE A 56 3.75 -2.90 -1.07
C PHE A 56 4.77 -3.96 -1.50
N TRP A 57 5.19 -3.93 -2.77
CA TRP A 57 6.14 -4.91 -3.30
C TRP A 57 7.52 -4.82 -2.65
N LEU A 58 8.07 -3.62 -2.51
CA LEU A 58 9.37 -3.43 -1.87
C LEU A 58 9.33 -3.81 -0.39
N SER A 59 8.24 -3.46 0.28
CA SER A 59 7.92 -3.90 1.63
C SER A 59 7.91 -5.43 1.76
N LEU A 60 7.15 -6.14 0.91
CA LEU A 60 7.11 -7.59 0.89
C LEU A 60 8.49 -8.22 0.67
N ILE A 61 9.28 -7.67 -0.26
CA ILE A 61 10.66 -8.15 -0.50
C ILE A 61 11.58 -7.88 0.69
N SER A 62 11.45 -6.73 1.36
CA SER A 62 12.20 -6.45 2.59
C SER A 62 11.90 -7.49 3.67
N MET A 63 10.63 -7.86 3.87
CA MET A 63 10.24 -8.95 4.79
C MET A 63 10.96 -10.26 4.45
N MET A 64 10.80 -10.71 3.20
CA MET A 64 11.28 -12.02 2.76
C MET A 64 12.80 -12.13 2.84
N LYS A 65 13.51 -11.01 2.72
CA LYS A 65 14.97 -10.97 2.75
C LYS A 65 15.55 -10.50 4.09
N GLY A 66 14.71 -10.10 5.05
CA GLY A 66 15.16 -9.52 6.31
C GLY A 66 15.92 -8.20 6.16
N TYR A 67 15.54 -7.38 5.17
CA TYR A 67 16.14 -6.06 5.01
C TYR A 67 15.64 -5.10 6.08
N THR A 68 16.58 -4.48 6.80
CA THR A 68 16.31 -3.51 7.87
C THR A 68 16.41 -2.07 7.43
N ASP A 69 16.89 -1.81 6.21
CA ASP A 69 17.01 -0.47 5.66
C ASP A 69 15.86 -0.19 4.66
N PRO A 70 15.08 0.88 4.86
CA PRO A 70 13.96 1.23 3.98
C PRO A 70 14.40 1.91 2.67
N ARG A 71 15.70 2.22 2.52
CA ARG A 71 16.21 2.94 1.36
C ARG A 71 16.44 2.00 0.18
N TRP A 72 15.92 2.38 -0.98
CA TRP A 72 16.13 1.70 -2.25
C TRP A 72 16.74 2.64 -3.27
N VAL A 73 17.70 2.18 -4.06
CA VAL A 73 18.38 2.99 -5.07
C VAL A 73 18.57 2.24 -6.38
N THR A 74 18.67 2.99 -7.48
CA THR A 74 18.87 2.42 -8.82
C THR A 74 20.34 2.13 -9.11
N MET A 75 20.62 1.26 -10.08
CA MET A 75 22.00 0.99 -10.50
C MET A 75 22.76 2.26 -10.92
N VAL A 76 22.08 3.20 -11.59
CA VAL A 76 22.66 4.49 -12.00
C VAL A 76 23.03 5.34 -10.79
N GLN A 77 22.21 5.31 -9.73
CA GLN A 77 22.51 5.99 -8.47
C GLN A 77 23.63 5.33 -7.69
N ILE A 78 23.86 4.02 -7.84
CA ILE A 78 24.97 3.31 -7.18
C ILE A 78 26.30 3.58 -7.89
N MET A 79 26.28 3.56 -9.23
CA MET A 79 27.51 3.75 -10.02
C MET A 79 28.03 5.18 -9.95
N ASP A 80 27.14 6.18 -10.02
CA ASP A 80 27.43 7.61 -9.86
C ASP A 80 28.74 8.08 -10.51
N ASN A 81 28.99 7.67 -11.76
CA ASN A 81 30.27 7.87 -12.44
C ASN A 81 30.69 9.36 -12.57
N ASP A 82 29.73 10.28 -12.51
CA ASP A 82 29.92 11.73 -12.59
C ASP A 82 29.85 12.43 -11.22
N GLY A 83 29.69 11.69 -10.11
CA GLY A 83 29.56 12.24 -8.77
C GLY A 83 28.29 13.07 -8.56
N LYS A 84 27.25 12.84 -9.38
CA LYS A 84 26.01 13.62 -9.35
C LYS A 84 25.15 13.34 -8.12
N TYR A 85 25.13 12.10 -7.65
CA TYR A 85 24.23 11.65 -6.58
C TYR A 85 24.92 11.64 -5.22
N HIS A 86 26.17 11.21 -5.16
CA HIS A 86 26.95 11.09 -3.93
C HIS A 86 28.43 11.45 -4.16
N PRO A 87 28.75 12.74 -4.44
CA PRO A 87 30.09 13.21 -4.87
C PRO A 87 31.23 12.92 -3.89
N LYS A 88 30.91 12.65 -2.62
CA LYS A 88 31.88 12.41 -1.55
C LYS A 88 31.93 10.96 -1.09
N GLN A 89 31.19 10.06 -1.75
CA GLN A 89 31.06 8.67 -1.36
C GLN A 89 31.25 7.78 -2.58
N LYS A 90 31.65 6.53 -2.35
CA LYS A 90 31.70 5.50 -3.38
C LYS A 90 30.86 4.33 -2.92
N TRP A 91 29.80 4.06 -3.67
CA TRP A 91 28.90 2.97 -3.36
C TRP A 91 29.24 1.76 -4.23
N HIS A 92 29.13 0.57 -3.64
CA HIS A 92 29.36 -0.68 -4.35
C HIS A 92 28.25 -1.66 -4.03
N LEU A 93 27.67 -2.25 -5.06
CA LEU A 93 26.70 -3.32 -4.87
C LEU A 93 27.44 -4.60 -4.47
N LYS A 94 27.00 -5.25 -3.38
CA LYS A 94 27.57 -6.52 -2.93
C LYS A 94 27.48 -7.58 -4.03
N ALA A 95 28.49 -8.43 -4.12
CA ALA A 95 28.52 -9.51 -5.11
C ALA A 95 27.34 -10.48 -4.90
N GLY A 96 26.62 -10.78 -5.97
CA GLY A 96 25.46 -11.69 -5.93
C GLY A 96 24.12 -11.01 -5.58
N SER A 97 24.12 -9.72 -5.24
CA SER A 97 22.88 -8.97 -4.98
C SER A 97 21.95 -8.97 -6.20
N LYS A 98 20.66 -9.23 -5.94
CA LYS A 98 19.63 -9.34 -6.98
C LYS A 98 18.73 -8.12 -6.97
N ALA A 99 18.55 -7.52 -8.15
CA ALA A 99 17.61 -6.42 -8.34
C ALA A 99 16.16 -6.84 -8.03
N THR A 100 15.43 -5.87 -7.48
CA THR A 100 13.97 -5.86 -7.42
C THR A 100 13.46 -4.86 -8.46
N TYR A 101 12.43 -5.22 -9.22
CA TYR A 101 11.88 -4.33 -10.23
C TYR A 101 10.63 -3.61 -9.70
N VAL A 102 10.55 -2.32 -9.97
CA VAL A 102 9.38 -1.47 -9.69
C VAL A 102 8.76 -1.00 -10.99
N GLU A 103 7.43 -0.90 -11.02
CA GLU A 103 6.65 -0.47 -12.19
C GLU A 103 6.41 1.04 -12.15
N TYR A 104 6.79 1.74 -13.22
CA TYR A 104 6.43 3.13 -13.43
C TYR A 104 5.59 3.28 -14.69
N TRP A 105 4.45 3.94 -14.54
CA TRP A 105 3.61 4.38 -15.64
C TRP A 105 4.08 5.75 -16.13
N TYR A 106 4.07 5.93 -17.44
CA TYR A 106 4.39 7.21 -18.07
C TYR A 106 3.55 7.43 -19.33
N PRO A 107 3.21 8.68 -19.65
CA PRO A 107 2.60 9.03 -20.92
C PRO A 107 3.58 8.81 -22.08
N TYR A 108 3.11 8.16 -23.14
CA TYR A 108 3.85 7.95 -24.37
C TYR A 108 3.14 8.65 -25.52
N ASP A 109 3.86 9.59 -26.12
CA ASP A 109 3.45 10.32 -27.32
C ASP A 109 3.52 9.37 -28.52
N ILE A 110 2.35 9.00 -29.06
CA ILE A 110 2.23 8.02 -30.14
C ILE A 110 2.78 8.60 -31.46
N PRO A 111 2.37 9.81 -31.90
CA PRO A 111 2.93 10.43 -33.10
C PRO A 111 4.45 10.59 -33.07
N ASN A 112 5.01 11.12 -31.97
CA ASN A 112 6.44 11.43 -31.88
C ASN A 112 7.29 10.26 -31.35
N LYS A 113 6.65 9.14 -30.99
CA LYS A 113 7.28 7.93 -30.45
C LYS A 113 8.17 8.21 -29.24
N LYS A 114 7.71 9.08 -28.34
CA LYS A 114 8.52 9.62 -27.25
C LYS A 114 7.85 9.40 -25.88
N ALA A 115 8.65 8.97 -24.90
CA ALA A 115 8.23 8.94 -23.51
C ALA A 115 8.25 10.35 -22.92
N LEU A 116 7.20 10.72 -22.18
CA LEU A 116 7.06 12.02 -21.53
C LEU A 116 7.03 11.86 -20.01
N THR A 117 7.44 12.91 -19.30
CA THR A 117 7.05 13.09 -17.91
C THR A 117 5.57 13.48 -17.83
N TRP A 118 4.96 13.31 -16.67
CA TRP A 118 3.59 13.78 -16.44
C TRP A 118 3.45 15.31 -16.58
N GLU A 119 4.49 16.06 -16.24
CA GLU A 119 4.53 17.53 -16.44
C GLU A 119 4.54 17.88 -17.92
N GLN A 120 5.40 17.22 -18.72
CA GLN A 120 5.42 17.38 -20.16
C GLN A 120 4.08 17.04 -20.78
N TYR A 121 3.48 15.92 -20.37
CA TYR A 121 2.14 15.53 -20.81
C TYR A 121 1.08 16.60 -20.52
N LYS A 122 1.03 17.12 -19.29
CA LYS A 122 0.08 18.17 -18.90
C LYS A 122 0.28 19.44 -19.75
N GLN A 123 1.53 19.79 -20.04
CA GLN A 123 1.84 20.93 -20.92
C GLN A 123 1.34 20.69 -22.35
N GLU A 124 1.57 19.51 -22.93
CA GLU A 124 1.13 19.19 -24.29
C GLU A 124 -0.41 19.24 -24.42
N ILE A 125 -1.14 18.79 -23.40
CA ILE A 125 -2.60 18.91 -23.35
C ILE A 125 -3.03 20.38 -23.22
N ALA A 126 -2.34 21.17 -22.38
CA ALA A 126 -2.61 22.60 -22.25
C ALA A 126 -2.34 23.38 -23.55
N ASP A 127 -1.35 22.91 -24.34
CA ASP A 127 -1.01 23.44 -25.66
C ASP A 127 -1.97 22.97 -26.78
N GLY A 128 -3.04 22.25 -26.42
CA GLY A 128 -4.16 21.92 -27.30
C GLY A 128 -4.07 20.56 -27.98
N ARG A 129 -3.10 19.70 -27.62
CA ARG A 129 -3.05 18.33 -28.15
C ARG A 129 -4.15 17.47 -27.59
N SER A 130 -4.60 16.50 -28.38
CA SER A 130 -5.65 15.58 -27.98
C SER A 130 -5.10 14.49 -27.06
N ASP A 131 -5.84 14.19 -25.98
CA ASP A 131 -5.60 13.02 -25.10
C ASP A 131 -5.52 11.70 -25.88
N SER A 132 -6.13 11.61 -27.06
CA SER A 132 -6.08 10.44 -27.95
C SER A 132 -4.71 10.22 -28.63
N GLU A 133 -3.83 11.22 -28.64
CA GLU A 133 -2.47 11.12 -29.18
C GLU A 133 -1.49 10.46 -28.21
N PHE A 134 -1.94 10.20 -26.98
CA PHE A 134 -1.12 9.64 -25.92
C PHE A 134 -1.66 8.28 -25.48
N LYS A 135 -0.75 7.43 -25.02
CA LYS A 135 -1.10 6.21 -24.29
C LYS A 135 -0.27 6.09 -23.03
N LEU A 136 -0.82 5.42 -22.03
CA LEU A 136 -0.04 5.02 -20.86
C LEU A 136 0.82 3.80 -21.21
N SER A 137 2.10 3.90 -20.91
CA SER A 137 3.07 2.81 -21.07
C SER A 137 3.79 2.56 -19.75
N THR A 138 4.31 1.34 -19.57
CA THR A 138 5.03 0.95 -18.36
C THR A 138 6.52 0.81 -18.63
N ARG A 139 7.31 1.04 -17.59
CA ARG A 139 8.71 0.65 -17.52
C ARG A 139 8.99 -0.02 -16.19
N TYR A 140 9.88 -1.01 -16.24
CA TYR A 140 10.38 -1.72 -15.07
C TYR A 140 11.78 -1.22 -14.75
N THR A 141 11.92 -0.57 -13.61
CA THR A 141 13.20 -0.01 -13.14
C THR A 141 13.79 -0.94 -12.09
N ALA A 142 15.06 -1.31 -12.25
CA ALA A 142 15.80 -2.09 -11.27
C ALA A 142 16.19 -1.20 -10.08
N VAL A 143 15.85 -1.65 -8.88
CA VAL A 143 16.23 -1.04 -7.60
C VAL A 143 16.86 -2.08 -6.68
N PHE A 144 17.74 -1.61 -5.81
CA PHE A 144 18.47 -2.41 -4.83
C PHE A 144 18.26 -1.78 -3.47
N ASN A 145 18.07 -2.63 -2.46
CA ASN A 145 17.95 -2.18 -1.09
C ASN A 145 19.33 -1.75 -0.56
N ALA A 146 19.37 -0.75 0.32
CA ALA A 146 20.59 -0.25 0.93
C ALA A 146 21.36 -1.32 1.75
N CYS A 147 20.69 -2.33 2.30
CA CYS A 147 21.34 -3.48 2.93
C CYS A 147 22.31 -4.22 1.99
N ASP A 148 22.10 -4.14 0.67
CA ASP A 148 22.93 -4.78 -0.36
C ASP A 148 24.05 -3.87 -0.89
N ILE A 149 24.24 -2.68 -0.32
CA ILE A 149 25.12 -1.64 -0.82
C ILE A 149 26.18 -1.28 0.22
N GLU A 150 27.45 -1.39 -0.16
CA GLU A 150 28.59 -0.97 0.62
C GLU A 150 28.90 0.51 0.35
N GLY A 151 29.31 1.24 1.40
CA GLY A 151 29.70 2.66 1.29
C GLY A 151 28.53 3.66 1.41
N MET A 152 27.30 3.17 1.57
CA MET A 152 26.15 4.00 1.86
C MET A 152 26.16 4.41 3.35
N PRO A 153 25.83 5.67 3.70
CA PRO A 153 25.82 6.11 5.10
C PRO A 153 24.79 5.33 5.91
N GLU A 154 25.04 5.15 7.21
CA GLU A 154 24.08 4.52 8.11
C GLU A 154 22.70 5.20 8.03
N LEU A 155 21.66 4.41 8.27
CA LEU A 155 20.32 4.95 8.38
C LEU A 155 20.31 5.89 9.59
N PRO A 156 19.94 7.18 9.43
CA PRO A 156 19.79 8.06 10.56
C PRO A 156 18.80 7.46 11.54
N ALA A 157 19.09 7.55 12.84
CA ALA A 157 18.11 7.17 13.86
C ALA A 157 16.83 7.99 13.62
N PHE A 158 15.70 7.31 13.54
CA PHE A 158 14.42 7.99 13.41
C PHE A 158 14.05 8.63 14.75
N GLU A 159 13.59 9.88 14.73
CA GLU A 159 12.86 10.42 15.86
C GLU A 159 11.54 9.64 15.96
N GLU A 160 11.28 9.03 17.12
CA GLU A 160 10.00 8.37 17.34
C GLU A 160 8.88 9.39 17.22
N THR A 161 7.84 9.06 16.47
CA THR A 161 6.62 9.86 16.47
C THR A 161 5.99 9.78 17.85
N ASP A 162 5.77 10.93 18.49
CA ASP A 162 5.24 11.06 19.86
C ASP A 162 3.79 10.55 20.05
N ILE A 163 3.11 10.06 19.01
CA ILE A 163 1.70 9.68 19.08
C ILE A 163 1.56 8.21 19.47
N THR A 164 0.85 7.96 20.57
CA THR A 164 0.51 6.59 21.01
C THR A 164 -0.59 5.98 20.13
N GLN A 165 -0.75 4.65 20.16
CA GLN A 165 -1.82 4.00 19.40
C GLN A 165 -3.21 4.44 19.84
N ASP A 166 -3.44 4.59 21.15
CA ASP A 166 -4.73 5.06 21.68
C ASP A 166 -5.04 6.48 21.19
N GLU A 167 -4.04 7.38 21.23
CA GLU A 167 -4.16 8.73 20.66
C GLU A 167 -4.46 8.71 19.16
N LEU A 168 -3.84 7.79 18.40
CA LEU A 168 -4.12 7.63 16.98
C LEU A 168 -5.58 7.22 16.74
N ILE A 169 -6.07 6.20 17.45
CA ILE A 169 -7.46 5.72 17.34
C ILE A 169 -8.45 6.83 17.71
N ALA A 170 -8.18 7.57 18.80
CA ALA A 170 -9.01 8.71 19.21
C ALA A 170 -9.04 9.81 18.13
N LYS A 171 -7.89 10.18 17.56
CA LYS A 171 -7.80 11.15 16.46
C LYS A 171 -8.55 10.68 15.22
N LEU A 172 -8.43 9.42 14.85
CA LEU A 172 -9.11 8.83 13.70
C LEU A 172 -10.62 8.82 13.89
N SER A 173 -11.10 8.29 15.02
CA SER A 173 -12.52 8.25 15.38
C SER A 173 -13.13 9.65 15.31
N ALA A 174 -12.49 10.64 15.96
CA ALA A 174 -12.96 12.03 15.95
C ALA A 174 -12.88 12.68 14.55
N GLY A 175 -11.75 12.54 13.85
CA GLY A 175 -11.51 13.18 12.56
C GLY A 175 -12.36 12.60 11.42
N MET A 176 -12.68 11.31 11.49
CA MET A 176 -13.56 10.62 10.54
C MET A 176 -15.04 10.79 10.91
N GLY A 177 -15.34 11.17 12.15
CA GLY A 177 -16.70 11.26 12.68
C GLY A 177 -17.36 9.89 12.86
N VAL A 178 -16.55 8.86 13.16
CA VAL A 178 -17.02 7.47 13.34
C VAL A 178 -16.87 7.10 14.81
N GLU A 179 -17.99 6.98 15.50
CA GLU A 179 -18.03 6.64 16.92
C GLU A 179 -17.63 5.17 17.14
N ILE A 180 -16.79 4.94 18.15
CA ILE A 180 -16.41 3.59 18.61
C ILE A 180 -17.15 3.30 19.91
N LEU A 181 -18.04 2.31 19.86
CA LEU A 181 -18.84 1.82 20.99
C LEU A 181 -18.26 0.50 21.48
N THR A 182 -18.31 0.26 22.80
CA THR A 182 -17.84 -0.97 23.45
C THR A 182 -19.01 -1.88 23.86
N ASP A 183 -20.01 -1.98 22.99
CA ASP A 183 -21.26 -2.74 23.18
C ASP A 183 -21.38 -3.95 22.22
N GLY A 184 -20.29 -4.30 21.52
CA GLY A 184 -20.25 -5.38 20.52
C GLY A 184 -20.33 -6.81 21.10
N GLY A 185 -20.33 -6.95 22.44
CA GLY A 185 -20.33 -8.26 23.10
C GLY A 185 -19.04 -9.01 22.79
N ASP A 186 -19.15 -10.15 22.11
CA ASP A 186 -18.03 -11.00 21.69
C ASP A 186 -17.58 -10.76 20.23
N GLN A 187 -18.06 -9.69 19.60
CA GLN A 187 -17.76 -9.38 18.19
C GLN A 187 -17.25 -7.94 18.04
N ALA A 188 -16.30 -7.76 17.13
CA ALA A 188 -15.87 -6.47 16.62
C ALA A 188 -16.39 -6.30 15.19
N TYR A 189 -16.99 -5.16 14.88
CA TYR A 189 -17.49 -4.85 13.54
C TYR A 189 -17.78 -3.35 13.33
N TYR A 190 -17.60 -2.89 12.12
CA TYR A 190 -18.19 -1.66 11.60
C TYR A 190 -19.62 -1.91 11.10
N SER A 191 -20.55 -1.02 11.44
CA SER A 191 -21.95 -1.03 10.97
C SER A 191 -22.18 0.06 9.91
N PRO A 192 -22.25 -0.30 8.60
CA PRO A 192 -22.46 0.68 7.54
C PRO A 192 -23.78 1.45 7.64
N SER A 193 -24.83 0.84 8.17
CA SER A 193 -26.14 1.48 8.30
C SER A 193 -26.20 2.54 9.40
N GLN A 194 -25.40 2.37 10.46
CA GLN A 194 -25.35 3.31 11.59
C GLN A 194 -24.17 4.28 11.48
N ASP A 195 -23.20 3.95 10.63
CA ASP A 195 -21.90 4.60 10.55
C ASP A 195 -21.14 4.60 11.90
N LYS A 196 -21.15 3.46 12.59
CA LYS A 196 -20.52 3.26 13.91
C LYS A 196 -19.72 1.99 13.98
N ILE A 197 -18.74 1.97 14.87
CA ILE A 197 -17.94 0.79 15.18
C ILE A 197 -18.41 0.23 16.52
N HIS A 198 -18.56 -1.09 16.58
CA HIS A 198 -18.92 -1.83 17.78
C HIS A 198 -17.79 -2.79 18.11
N LEU A 199 -17.22 -2.67 19.31
CA LEU A 199 -16.16 -3.53 19.82
C LEU A 199 -16.61 -4.24 21.10
N PRO A 200 -16.00 -5.37 21.46
CA PRO A 200 -16.02 -5.88 22.81
C PRO A 200 -15.49 -4.85 23.80
N THR A 201 -15.79 -5.04 25.10
CA THR A 201 -15.19 -4.20 26.13
C THR A 201 -13.67 -4.35 26.14
N PRO A 202 -12.89 -3.30 26.49
CA PRO A 202 -11.42 -3.38 26.51
C PRO A 202 -10.87 -4.55 27.34
N GLY A 203 -11.55 -4.92 28.44
CA GLY A 203 -11.16 -6.04 29.29
C GLY A 203 -11.34 -7.43 28.65
N SER A 204 -12.01 -7.53 27.51
CA SER A 204 -12.13 -8.76 26.72
C SER A 204 -10.92 -9.03 25.82
N PHE A 205 -10.04 -8.05 25.63
CA PHE A 205 -8.83 -8.15 24.83
C PHE A 205 -7.62 -8.52 25.70
N THR A 206 -6.63 -9.21 25.13
CA THR A 206 -5.42 -9.62 25.86
C THR A 206 -4.42 -8.50 26.07
N SER A 207 -4.53 -7.41 25.30
CA SER A 207 -3.64 -6.27 25.35
C SER A 207 -4.34 -5.02 24.83
N GLU A 208 -3.86 -3.85 25.24
CA GLU A 208 -4.28 -2.56 24.68
C GLU A 208 -3.98 -2.49 23.18
N TYR A 209 -2.86 -3.09 22.77
CA TYR A 209 -2.49 -3.22 21.37
C TYR A 209 -3.55 -3.99 20.57
N ALA A 210 -4.02 -5.14 21.07
CA ALA A 210 -5.04 -5.94 20.39
C ALA A 210 -6.36 -5.15 20.23
N PHE A 211 -6.76 -4.40 21.26
CA PHE A 211 -7.92 -3.51 21.20
C PHE A 211 -7.73 -2.42 20.12
N ASN A 212 -6.65 -1.66 20.20
CA ASN A 212 -6.39 -0.54 19.28
C ASN A 212 -6.22 -1.00 17.83
N ALA A 213 -5.58 -2.15 17.63
CA ALA A 213 -5.43 -2.70 16.30
C ALA A 213 -6.77 -3.17 15.72
N THR A 214 -7.60 -3.85 16.52
CA THR A 214 -8.98 -4.21 16.11
C THR A 214 -9.80 -2.95 15.78
N ALA A 215 -9.70 -1.90 16.60
CA ALA A 215 -10.35 -0.63 16.33
C ALA A 215 -9.88 -0.01 15.00
N LEU A 216 -8.58 -0.10 14.67
CA LEU A 216 -8.04 0.40 13.41
C LEU A 216 -8.57 -0.38 12.20
N HIS A 217 -8.72 -1.70 12.32
CA HIS A 217 -9.31 -2.54 11.28
C HIS A 217 -10.74 -2.09 10.97
N GLU A 218 -11.57 -1.92 12.00
CA GLU A 218 -12.94 -1.45 11.83
C GLU A 218 -13.02 0.00 11.32
N LEU A 219 -12.09 0.86 11.73
CA LEU A 219 -11.95 2.20 11.16
C LEU A 219 -11.58 2.12 9.67
N SER A 220 -10.74 1.17 9.27
CA SER A 220 -10.37 0.94 7.87
C SER A 220 -11.58 0.55 7.03
N HIS A 221 -12.45 -0.35 7.53
CA HIS A 221 -13.75 -0.65 6.91
C HIS A 221 -14.60 0.60 6.79
N SER A 222 -14.69 1.39 7.86
CA SER A 222 -15.52 2.59 7.85
C SER A 222 -15.14 3.53 6.70
N THR A 223 -13.87 3.64 6.29
CA THR A 223 -13.48 4.49 5.15
C THR A 223 -14.25 4.18 3.84
N GLY A 224 -14.80 2.97 3.68
CA GLY A 224 -15.60 2.57 2.53
C GLY A 224 -17.02 3.15 2.46
N HIS A 225 -17.52 3.80 3.53
CA HIS A 225 -18.87 4.38 3.58
C HIS A 225 -19.16 5.38 2.43
N PRO A 226 -20.42 5.50 1.96
CA PRO A 226 -20.77 6.39 0.85
C PRO A 226 -20.42 7.87 1.02
N SER A 227 -20.31 8.36 2.26
CA SER A 227 -19.87 9.74 2.55
C SER A 227 -18.34 9.92 2.55
N ARG A 228 -17.57 8.83 2.39
CA ARG A 228 -16.10 8.80 2.43
C ARG A 228 -15.53 8.32 1.10
N LEU A 229 -14.92 7.14 1.04
CA LEU A 229 -14.33 6.60 -0.18
C LEU A 229 -15.31 5.82 -1.04
N ASN A 230 -16.54 5.59 -0.54
CA ASN A 230 -17.64 4.96 -1.28
C ASN A 230 -17.20 3.66 -2.00
N ARG A 231 -16.54 2.77 -1.25
CA ARG A 231 -16.19 1.44 -1.75
C ARG A 231 -17.42 0.54 -1.72
N ASP A 232 -17.45 -0.45 -2.60
CA ASP A 232 -18.47 -1.50 -2.57
C ASP A 232 -18.22 -2.41 -1.36
N MET A 233 -18.88 -2.10 -0.25
CA MET A 233 -18.90 -2.93 0.98
C MET A 233 -20.07 -3.93 0.96
N GLY A 234 -20.59 -4.26 -0.22
CA GLY A 234 -21.64 -5.24 -0.39
C GLY A 234 -21.17 -6.68 -0.20
N GLY A 235 -22.14 -7.59 -0.14
CA GLY A 235 -21.89 -9.02 0.10
C GLY A 235 -22.06 -9.39 1.58
N PHE A 236 -22.09 -10.69 1.82
CA PHE A 236 -22.17 -11.26 3.16
C PHE A 236 -20.96 -12.15 3.41
N PHE A 237 -20.75 -12.52 4.66
CA PHE A 237 -19.69 -13.43 5.07
C PHE A 237 -19.60 -14.65 4.12
N GLY A 238 -18.37 -14.98 3.68
CA GLY A 238 -18.10 -16.06 2.75
C GLY A 238 -18.23 -15.71 1.26
N THR A 239 -18.61 -14.47 0.90
CA THR A 239 -18.62 -14.01 -0.49
C THR A 239 -17.27 -13.40 -0.90
N SER A 240 -16.97 -13.40 -2.20
CA SER A 240 -15.75 -12.79 -2.75
C SER A 240 -15.66 -11.28 -2.52
N GLN A 241 -16.82 -10.59 -2.46
CA GLN A 241 -16.91 -9.15 -2.21
C GLN A 241 -16.52 -8.84 -0.76
N TYR A 242 -17.08 -9.61 0.18
CA TYR A 242 -16.73 -9.51 1.59
C TYR A 242 -15.23 -9.79 1.80
N ALA A 243 -14.71 -10.88 1.22
CA ALA A 243 -13.29 -11.20 1.30
C ALA A 243 -12.41 -10.08 0.71
N TYR A 244 -12.81 -9.46 -0.40
CA TYR A 244 -12.07 -8.35 -0.97
C TYR A 244 -11.97 -7.14 -0.02
N GLU A 245 -13.05 -6.78 0.67
CA GLU A 245 -13.04 -5.66 1.62
C GLU A 245 -12.23 -5.96 2.88
N GLU A 246 -12.23 -7.20 3.38
CA GLU A 246 -11.31 -7.62 4.46
C GLU A 246 -9.84 -7.49 4.03
N LEU A 247 -9.49 -7.89 2.80
CA LEU A 247 -8.14 -7.71 2.28
C LEU A 247 -7.73 -6.23 2.24
N VAL A 248 -8.67 -5.35 1.88
CA VAL A 248 -8.45 -3.90 1.87
C VAL A 248 -8.23 -3.36 3.28
N ALA A 249 -9.03 -3.77 4.26
CA ALA A 249 -8.88 -3.35 5.65
C ALA A 249 -7.56 -3.83 6.27
N GLU A 250 -7.17 -5.09 6.04
CA GLU A 250 -5.90 -5.65 6.51
C GLU A 250 -4.69 -4.91 5.91
N MET A 251 -4.71 -4.67 4.60
CA MET A 251 -3.66 -3.89 3.93
C MET A 251 -3.62 -2.43 4.40
N CYS A 252 -4.77 -1.85 4.74
CA CYS A 252 -4.86 -0.49 5.27
C CYS A 252 -4.17 -0.39 6.63
N SER A 253 -4.52 -1.28 7.57
CA SER A 253 -3.86 -1.39 8.88
C SER A 253 -2.35 -1.55 8.72
N CYS A 254 -1.93 -2.42 7.80
CA CYS A 254 -0.52 -2.53 7.41
C CYS A 254 0.03 -1.18 6.97
N PHE A 255 -0.55 -0.49 6.01
CA PHE A 255 -0.03 0.80 5.53
C PHE A 255 0.09 1.88 6.60
N MET A 256 -0.80 1.88 7.59
CA MET A 256 -0.76 2.78 8.75
C MET A 256 0.25 2.38 9.82
N GLY A 257 0.94 1.24 9.66
CA GLY A 257 2.05 0.85 10.54
C GLY A 257 1.62 0.24 11.87
N VAL A 258 0.34 -0.12 12.00
CA VAL A 258 -0.19 -0.85 13.14
C VAL A 258 -0.43 -2.28 12.69
N ASN A 259 0.20 -3.24 13.35
CA ASN A 259 -0.14 -4.65 13.11
C ASN A 259 -1.35 -5.01 13.97
N LEU A 260 -2.15 -5.94 13.48
CA LEU A 260 -3.21 -6.55 14.26
C LEU A 260 -2.60 -7.62 15.16
N ASP A 261 -2.65 -7.44 16.49
CA ASP A 261 -2.40 -8.54 17.43
C ASP A 261 -3.72 -9.28 17.54
N GLN A 262 -3.83 -10.37 16.77
CA GLN A 262 -4.99 -11.22 16.81
C GLN A 262 -4.92 -12.09 18.06
N THR A 263 -5.43 -11.57 19.17
CA THR A 263 -5.99 -12.41 20.21
C THR A 263 -7.48 -12.52 20.02
N ALA A 264 -7.83 -13.00 18.83
CA ALA A 264 -9.21 -13.26 18.50
C ALA A 264 -9.62 -14.67 18.90
N SER A 265 -10.90 -14.85 19.20
CA SER A 265 -11.47 -16.14 19.59
C SER A 265 -11.25 -17.21 18.51
N PRO A 266 -11.28 -18.51 18.84
CA PRO A 266 -11.10 -19.60 17.87
C PRO A 266 -12.02 -19.50 16.64
N ALA A 267 -13.23 -18.96 16.80
CA ALA A 267 -14.17 -18.74 15.69
C ALA A 267 -13.67 -17.66 14.71
N HIS A 268 -13.02 -16.62 15.22
CA HIS A 268 -12.41 -15.56 14.41
C HIS A 268 -11.21 -16.10 13.62
N ILE A 269 -10.39 -16.97 14.23
CA ILE A 269 -9.24 -17.65 13.58
C ILE A 269 -9.69 -18.55 12.42
N ASP A 270 -10.78 -19.31 12.57
CA ASP A 270 -11.26 -20.17 11.49
C ASP A 270 -11.95 -19.37 10.36
N ASN A 271 -12.63 -18.27 10.71
CA ASN A 271 -13.12 -17.30 9.73
C ASN A 271 -11.96 -16.68 8.92
N HIS A 272 -10.86 -16.33 9.58
CA HIS A 272 -9.66 -15.79 8.94
C HIS A 272 -9.02 -16.74 7.93
N LYS A 273 -8.92 -18.03 8.25
CA LYS A 273 -8.40 -19.03 7.30
C LYS A 273 -9.25 -19.08 6.03
N ALA A 274 -10.58 -19.00 6.16
CA ALA A 274 -11.47 -18.99 5.02
C ALA A 274 -11.25 -17.75 4.13
N TYR A 275 -11.01 -16.57 4.72
CA TYR A 275 -10.68 -15.36 3.95
C TYR A 275 -9.33 -15.47 3.24
N VAL A 276 -8.28 -15.91 3.95
CA VAL A 276 -6.94 -16.07 3.36
C VAL A 276 -6.97 -17.00 2.15
N GLN A 277 -7.66 -18.14 2.25
CA GLN A 277 -7.83 -19.06 1.13
C GLN A 277 -8.61 -18.43 -0.02
N SER A 278 -9.69 -17.70 0.28
CA SER A 278 -10.45 -16.95 -0.73
C SER A 278 -9.58 -15.88 -1.41
N TRP A 279 -8.69 -15.21 -0.68
CA TRP A 279 -7.78 -14.21 -1.24
C TRP A 279 -6.75 -14.84 -2.15
N ILE A 280 -6.07 -15.91 -1.68
CA ILE A 280 -5.08 -16.64 -2.46
C ILE A 280 -5.68 -17.05 -3.81
N GLN A 281 -6.88 -17.64 -3.79
CA GLN A 281 -7.57 -18.04 -5.01
C GLN A 281 -7.88 -16.84 -5.92
N ALA A 282 -8.50 -15.78 -5.37
CA ALA A 282 -8.86 -14.59 -6.15
C ALA A 282 -7.66 -13.84 -6.74
N ILE A 283 -6.53 -13.82 -6.01
CA ILE A 283 -5.27 -13.19 -6.41
C ILE A 283 -4.60 -13.99 -7.53
N ARG A 284 -4.57 -15.33 -7.43
CA ARG A 284 -4.00 -16.20 -8.47
C ARG A 284 -4.83 -16.22 -9.74
N ASP A 285 -6.16 -16.27 -9.61
CA ASP A 285 -7.07 -16.24 -10.76
C ASP A 285 -6.99 -14.91 -11.51
N LYS A 286 -6.81 -13.81 -10.76
CA LYS A 286 -6.77 -12.46 -11.32
C LYS A 286 -5.83 -11.56 -10.53
N PRO A 287 -4.55 -11.44 -10.92
CA PRO A 287 -3.56 -10.59 -10.26
C PRO A 287 -3.98 -9.13 -10.09
N GLU A 288 -4.80 -8.61 -10.99
CA GLU A 288 -5.41 -7.27 -10.89
C GLU A 288 -6.19 -7.06 -9.61
N THR A 289 -6.77 -8.11 -9.02
CA THR A 289 -7.50 -8.05 -7.75
C THR A 289 -6.60 -7.51 -6.65
N LEU A 290 -5.36 -7.99 -6.56
CA LEU A 290 -4.39 -7.53 -5.59
C LEU A 290 -3.98 -6.07 -5.84
N ILE A 291 -3.77 -5.70 -7.09
CA ILE A 291 -3.40 -4.31 -7.46
C ILE A 291 -4.51 -3.34 -7.08
N ARG A 292 -5.78 -3.74 -7.27
CA ARG A 292 -6.94 -2.95 -6.87
C ARG A 292 -7.03 -2.86 -5.33
N ALA A 293 -6.86 -3.97 -4.62
CA ALA A 293 -6.90 -4.00 -3.16
C ALA A 293 -5.82 -3.10 -2.54
N ILE A 294 -4.58 -3.16 -3.05
CA ILE A 294 -3.48 -2.27 -2.64
C ILE A 294 -3.84 -0.79 -2.86
N LYS A 295 -4.46 -0.47 -4.00
CA LYS A 295 -4.87 0.91 -4.31
C LYS A 295 -5.95 1.40 -3.35
N ASP A 296 -6.96 0.58 -3.09
CA ASP A 296 -8.07 0.91 -2.20
C ASP A 296 -7.58 1.06 -0.76
N ALA A 297 -6.74 0.14 -0.29
CA ALA A 297 -6.11 0.18 1.03
C ALA A 297 -5.21 1.39 1.23
N GLN A 298 -4.42 1.76 0.21
CA GLN A 298 -3.59 2.97 0.30
C GLN A 298 -4.44 4.24 0.32
N SER A 299 -5.55 4.26 -0.43
CA SER A 299 -6.48 5.39 -0.42
C SER A 299 -7.17 5.53 0.95
N ALA A 300 -7.52 4.40 1.57
CA ALA A 300 -8.03 4.34 2.93
C ALA A 300 -7.00 4.87 3.95
N ALA A 301 -5.77 4.37 3.92
CA ALA A 301 -4.71 4.81 4.82
C ALA A 301 -4.40 6.31 4.67
N LEU A 302 -4.30 6.83 3.45
CA LEU A 302 -4.11 8.27 3.21
C LEU A 302 -5.27 9.11 3.73
N PHE A 303 -6.50 8.64 3.55
CA PHE A 303 -7.68 9.32 4.07
C PHE A 303 -7.66 9.34 5.61
N MET A 304 -7.29 8.22 6.23
CA MET A 304 -7.16 8.10 7.68
C MET A 304 -6.04 9.00 8.24
N ASP A 305 -4.85 8.97 7.64
CA ASP A 305 -3.74 9.87 8.01
C ASP A 305 -4.15 11.34 7.91
N TRP A 306 -4.91 11.71 6.87
CA TRP A 306 -5.43 13.06 6.70
C TRP A 306 -6.44 13.42 7.79
N LYS A 307 -7.40 12.53 8.08
CA LYS A 307 -8.41 12.76 9.12
C LYS A 307 -7.81 12.80 10.53
N ALA A 308 -6.75 12.06 10.79
CA ALA A 308 -5.99 12.14 12.04
C ALA A 308 -5.05 13.36 12.12
N GLY A 309 -4.95 14.17 11.06
CA GLY A 309 -4.06 15.33 11.01
C GLY A 309 -2.58 14.98 10.93
N LEU A 310 -2.23 13.77 10.50
CA LEU A 310 -0.85 13.29 10.33
C LEU A 310 -0.23 13.79 9.03
N ILE A 311 -1.06 14.09 8.03
CA ILE A 311 -0.64 14.66 6.75
C ILE A 311 -1.46 15.90 6.42
N THR A 312 -0.86 16.82 5.67
CA THR A 312 -1.50 18.06 5.21
C THR A 312 -2.48 17.82 4.07
N ASP A 313 -3.40 18.76 3.84
CA ASP A 313 -4.30 18.75 2.68
C ASP A 313 -3.54 18.64 1.34
N MET A 314 -2.38 19.27 1.25
CA MET A 314 -1.52 19.22 0.07
C MET A 314 -0.93 17.82 -0.13
N GLU A 315 -0.49 17.16 0.93
CA GLU A 315 0.05 15.79 0.88
C GLU A 315 -1.04 14.78 0.52
N TYR A 316 -2.22 14.92 1.14
CA TYR A 316 -3.39 14.11 0.82
C TYR A 316 -3.80 14.28 -0.65
N SER A 317 -3.94 15.53 -1.12
CA SER A 317 -4.29 15.82 -2.52
C SER A 317 -3.28 15.23 -3.52
N LYS A 318 -1.97 15.31 -3.21
CA LYS A 318 -0.91 14.69 -4.02
C LYS A 318 -0.96 13.17 -3.97
N GLY A 319 -1.35 12.57 -2.84
CA GLY A 319 -1.52 11.13 -2.67
C GLY A 319 -2.66 10.60 -3.56
N VAL A 320 -3.85 11.19 -3.42
CA VAL A 320 -5.05 10.84 -4.20
C VAL A 320 -4.84 11.07 -5.70
N GLY A 321 -4.25 12.21 -6.09
CA GLY A 321 -3.99 12.52 -7.50
C GLY A 321 -3.07 11.52 -8.20
N SER A 322 -2.09 10.95 -7.48
CA SER A 322 -1.21 9.89 -8.02
C SER A 322 -1.91 8.53 -8.13
N ALA A 323 -2.90 8.24 -7.28
CA ALA A 323 -3.72 7.03 -7.37
C ALA A 323 -4.73 7.09 -8.54
N MET A 324 -5.14 8.30 -8.95
CA MET A 324 -6.02 8.54 -10.10
C MET A 324 -5.33 8.45 -11.47
N GLU A 325 -4.00 8.44 -11.54
CA GLU A 325 -3.24 8.25 -12.79
C GLU A 325 -3.44 6.87 -13.44
N ILE A 326 -4.13 5.95 -12.74
CA ILE A 326 -4.60 4.67 -13.27
C ILE A 326 -6.13 4.66 -13.25
N THR A 327 -6.76 5.47 -14.11
CA THR A 327 -8.12 5.20 -14.58
C THR A 327 -8.01 4.50 -15.92
N THR A 328 -8.23 3.19 -15.92
CA THR A 328 -8.38 2.43 -17.15
C THR A 328 -9.67 2.93 -17.81
N ARG A 329 -9.59 3.51 -19.01
CA ARG A 329 -10.78 3.86 -19.80
C ARG A 329 -11.70 2.63 -19.84
N SER A 330 -12.91 2.73 -19.29
CA SER A 330 -13.97 1.79 -19.64
C SER A 330 -14.14 1.90 -21.14
N ARG A 331 -13.93 0.80 -21.85
CA ARG A 331 -14.43 0.70 -23.22
C ARG A 331 -15.93 0.52 -23.06
N ASP A 332 -16.69 1.61 -23.16
CA ASP A 332 -18.09 1.53 -23.52
C ASP A 332 -18.15 0.80 -24.86
N ARG A 333 -18.44 -0.50 -24.79
CA ARG A 333 -19.01 -1.25 -25.90
C ARG A 333 -20.51 -1.16 -25.70
N ASP A 334 -21.10 -0.09 -26.18
CA ASP A 334 -22.50 -0.10 -26.58
C ASP A 334 -22.69 0.70 -27.87
N ALA A 335 -23.58 0.15 -28.69
CA ALA A 335 -24.12 0.65 -29.95
C ALA A 335 -23.25 0.57 -31.21
N ARG A 336 -23.31 -0.58 -31.90
CA ARG A 336 -23.95 -0.68 -33.23
C ARG A 336 -24.31 -2.10 -33.59
#